data_AF-A0A8S1LIQ0-F1
#
_entry.id   AF-A0A8S1LIQ0-F1
#
_cell.length_a   1.000
_cell.length_b   1.000
_cell.length_c   1.000
_cell.angle_alpha   90.00
_cell.angle_beta   90.00
_cell.angle_gamma   90.00
#
_symmetry.space_group_name_H-M   'P 1'
#
loop_
_entity.id
_entity.type
_entity.pdbx_description
1 polymer ?
#
loop_
_entity_poly.entity_id
_entity_poly.type
_entity_poly.pdbx_seq_one_letter_code
_entity_poly.pdbx_strand_id
1 'polypeptide(L)'
;MQNLCGSLLNRWYNAKFNLTQYVYDIDKQLRQQDKIIHILNDTISNDIDIEQRIEKLKQIFTKIIWFSYRKNIPKFQITSLTSDTGWGCMIRVAQMALAQIIRYYHSFTKPEQLIVLIRHFIDDDDNELTDFIQQTNKNQIEYYHAPFSIQKIVHFAKVQLKKQPGDWYKPDEILQTLDYLFKYSQYSLNMQIYINYECAFILQDAIQQMFNYNQGNEIWLKERAKNNNQFNSEDYKGICVFLPARIGLQNTNKDYLEVMNQLMTLPYFQGIIGGVSKRALYIVGRIQDYLIYLDPHFVQNAQNFEDLSKSQTSYTCQNIQLIHNSLIDPSIVICLCIRNALELLDLWQILQHLKQEYQELFFISLLETNNELQILNSFQYIDQDDELVNIVK
;
A
#
# COMPACT_ATOMS: atom_id res chain seq x y z
N MET A 1 -11.27 -17.31 30.03
CA MET A 1 -12.21 -17.33 28.89
C MET A 1 -11.68 -16.63 27.64
N GLN A 2 -11.04 -15.45 27.72
CA GLN A 2 -10.45 -14.75 26.55
C GLN A 2 -9.42 -15.60 25.77
N ASN A 3 -8.48 -16.30 26.45
CA ASN A 3 -7.46 -17.12 25.76
C ASN A 3 -8.03 -18.34 25.02
N LEU A 4 -9.10 -18.98 25.54
CA LEU A 4 -9.76 -20.10 24.87
C LEU A 4 -10.50 -19.63 23.61
N CYS A 5 -11.23 -18.51 23.72
CA CYS A 5 -11.95 -17.91 22.60
C CYS A 5 -10.98 -17.44 21.50
N GLY A 6 -9.86 -16.80 21.87
CA GLY A 6 -8.80 -16.41 20.94
C GLY A 6 -8.14 -17.61 20.24
N SER A 7 -7.91 -18.72 20.96
CA SER A 7 -7.34 -19.93 20.35
C SER A 7 -8.26 -20.57 19.30
N LEU A 8 -9.58 -20.53 19.52
CA LEU A 8 -10.58 -21.02 18.57
C LEU A 8 -10.71 -20.11 17.36
N LEU A 9 -10.71 -18.79 17.57
CA LEU A 9 -10.73 -17.80 16.50
C LEU A 9 -9.50 -17.94 15.58
N ASN A 10 -8.32 -18.10 16.15
CA ASN A 10 -7.08 -18.31 15.40
C ASN A 10 -7.15 -19.60 14.56
N ARG A 11 -7.65 -20.70 15.14
CA ARG A 11 -7.84 -21.96 14.42
C ARG A 11 -8.86 -21.81 13.29
N TRP A 12 -9.94 -21.06 13.52
CA TRP A 12 -10.95 -20.80 12.49
C TRP A 12 -10.38 -20.01 11.31
N TYR A 13 -9.62 -18.94 11.56
CA TYR A 13 -8.95 -18.19 10.50
C TYR A 13 -7.96 -19.04 9.70
N ASN A 14 -7.10 -19.81 10.39
CA ASN A 14 -6.13 -20.66 9.70
C ASN A 14 -6.82 -21.79 8.92
N ALA A 15 -7.87 -22.40 9.47
CA ALA A 15 -8.66 -23.41 8.76
C ALA A 15 -9.34 -22.82 7.53
N LYS A 16 -9.95 -21.63 7.64
CA LYS A 16 -10.57 -20.93 6.52
C LYS A 16 -9.55 -20.57 5.43
N PHE A 17 -8.38 -20.08 5.82
CA PHE A 17 -7.29 -19.76 4.90
C PHE A 17 -6.83 -21.01 4.12
N ASN A 18 -6.56 -22.11 4.81
CA ASN A 18 -6.15 -23.37 4.19
C ASN A 18 -7.28 -24.01 3.33
N LEU A 19 -8.54 -23.93 3.78
CA LEU A 19 -9.68 -24.40 2.98
C LEU A 19 -9.82 -23.61 1.69
N THR A 20 -9.61 -22.29 1.73
CA THR A 20 -9.65 -21.46 0.52
C THR A 20 -8.58 -21.91 -0.47
N GLN A 21 -7.38 -22.26 0.00
CA GLN A 21 -6.32 -22.79 -0.85
C GLN A 21 -6.66 -24.16 -1.47
N TYR A 22 -7.27 -25.05 -0.68
CA TYR A 22 -7.62 -26.38 -1.17
C TYR A 22 -8.78 -26.36 -2.17
N VAL A 23 -9.77 -25.49 -1.93
CA VAL A 23 -10.99 -25.41 -2.75
C VAL A 23 -10.74 -24.66 -4.06
N TYR A 24 -9.95 -23.58 -4.02
CA TYR A 24 -9.55 -22.85 -5.21
C TYR A 24 -8.25 -23.42 -5.75
N ASP A 25 -8.37 -24.40 -6.65
CA ASP A 25 -7.23 -24.89 -7.44
C ASP A 25 -6.73 -23.75 -8.34
N ILE A 26 -5.81 -22.95 -7.80
CA ILE A 26 -5.23 -21.78 -8.47
C ILE A 26 -4.48 -22.21 -9.71
N ASP A 27 -3.78 -23.35 -9.68
CA ASP A 27 -3.11 -23.87 -10.88
C ASP A 27 -4.15 -24.18 -11.96
N LYS A 28 -5.32 -24.74 -11.61
CA LYS A 28 -6.44 -24.91 -12.56
C LYS A 28 -7.02 -23.58 -13.05
N GLN A 29 -7.19 -22.59 -12.19
CA GLN A 29 -7.69 -21.26 -12.62
C GLN A 29 -6.68 -20.56 -13.54
N LEU A 30 -5.39 -20.58 -13.21
CA LEU A 30 -4.32 -20.04 -14.04
C LEU A 30 -4.24 -20.77 -15.38
N ARG A 31 -4.39 -22.11 -15.39
CA ARG A 31 -4.42 -22.92 -16.63
C ARG A 31 -5.63 -22.65 -17.52
N GLN A 32 -6.72 -22.13 -16.95
CA GLN A 32 -7.90 -21.72 -17.71
C GLN A 32 -7.73 -20.32 -18.33
N GLN A 33 -6.63 -19.62 -18.03
CA GLN A 33 -6.41 -18.23 -18.42
C GLN A 33 -5.19 -18.08 -19.33
N ASP A 34 -5.45 -17.93 -20.63
CA ASP A 34 -4.39 -17.78 -21.65
C ASP A 34 -3.97 -16.33 -21.90
N LYS A 35 -4.02 -15.48 -20.85
CA LYS A 35 -3.71 -14.06 -20.95
C LYS A 35 -2.51 -13.65 -20.10
N ILE A 36 -1.97 -12.49 -20.46
CA ILE A 36 -0.87 -11.82 -19.77
C ILE A 36 -1.18 -11.67 -18.28
N ILE A 37 -0.18 -11.97 -17.43
CA ILE A 37 -0.24 -11.73 -15.99
C ILE A 37 0.53 -10.45 -15.71
N HIS A 38 -0.10 -9.50 -15.03
CA HIS A 38 0.58 -8.34 -14.47
C HIS A 38 0.72 -8.53 -12.96
N ILE A 39 1.92 -8.36 -12.42
CA ILE A 39 2.16 -8.49 -10.97
C ILE A 39 3.19 -7.44 -10.54
N LEU A 40 2.76 -6.49 -9.72
CA LEU A 40 3.50 -5.29 -9.35
C LEU A 40 4.03 -4.61 -10.62
N ASN A 41 5.33 -4.47 -10.74
CA ASN A 41 6.01 -3.88 -11.89
C ASN A 41 6.49 -4.93 -12.93
N ASP A 42 6.09 -6.20 -12.80
CA ASP A 42 6.44 -7.28 -13.72
C ASP A 42 5.24 -7.66 -14.62
N THR A 43 5.55 -8.09 -15.85
CA THR A 43 4.58 -8.63 -16.80
C THR A 43 5.05 -10.00 -17.30
N ILE A 44 4.22 -11.02 -17.13
CA ILE A 44 4.46 -12.37 -17.66
C ILE A 44 3.59 -12.52 -18.92
N SER A 45 4.25 -12.53 -20.07
CA SER A 45 3.65 -12.70 -21.38
C SER A 45 3.06 -14.11 -21.58
N ASN A 46 2.19 -14.22 -22.59
CA ASN A 46 1.53 -15.47 -23.00
C ASN A 46 2.24 -16.17 -24.16
N ASP A 47 3.46 -15.77 -24.50
CA ASP A 47 4.32 -16.38 -25.53
C ASP A 47 5.06 -17.64 -25.02
N ILE A 48 5.17 -17.78 -23.69
CA ILE A 48 5.72 -18.95 -23.01
C ILE A 48 4.61 -19.89 -22.51
N ASP A 49 4.96 -21.17 -22.33
CA ASP A 49 4.00 -22.17 -21.87
C ASP A 49 3.48 -21.87 -20.45
N ILE A 50 2.30 -22.42 -20.14
CA ILE A 50 1.60 -22.15 -18.88
C ILE A 50 2.40 -22.59 -17.65
N GLU A 51 3.21 -23.65 -17.72
CA GLU A 51 4.01 -24.10 -16.58
C GLU A 51 5.13 -23.11 -16.28
N GLN A 52 5.82 -22.64 -17.32
CA GLN A 52 6.82 -21.58 -17.19
C GLN A 52 6.22 -20.28 -16.64
N ARG A 53 4.99 -19.94 -17.04
CA ARG A 53 4.26 -18.77 -16.51
C ARG A 53 3.96 -18.93 -15.02
N ILE A 54 3.44 -20.09 -14.61
CA ILE A 54 3.17 -20.41 -13.20
C ILE A 54 4.46 -20.40 -12.38
N GLU A 55 5.55 -20.96 -12.91
CA GLU A 55 6.85 -20.97 -12.24
C GLU A 55 7.38 -19.55 -12.04
N LYS A 56 7.39 -18.71 -13.09
CA LYS A 56 7.77 -17.30 -13.00
C LYS A 56 6.91 -16.56 -11.97
N LEU A 57 5.60 -16.78 -11.97
CA LEU A 57 4.69 -16.18 -11.01
C LEU A 57 5.06 -16.59 -9.57
N LYS A 58 5.28 -17.89 -9.32
CA LYS A 58 5.72 -18.42 -8.01
C LYS A 58 7.05 -17.79 -7.59
N GLN A 59 8.02 -17.68 -8.50
CA GLN A 59 9.32 -17.05 -8.24
C GLN A 59 9.18 -15.56 -7.86
N ILE A 60 8.32 -14.81 -8.56
CA ILE A 60 8.03 -13.41 -8.20
C ILE A 60 7.36 -13.35 -6.82
N PHE A 61 6.36 -14.19 -6.58
CA PHE A 61 5.58 -14.19 -5.35
C PHE A 61 6.44 -14.44 -4.11
N THR A 62 7.47 -15.29 -4.20
CA THR A 62 8.40 -15.53 -3.08
C THR A 62 9.19 -14.30 -2.62
N LYS A 63 9.26 -13.27 -3.48
CA LYS A 63 9.95 -12.00 -3.18
C LYS A 63 8.99 -10.92 -2.66
N ILE A 64 7.69 -11.18 -2.64
CA ILE A 64 6.68 -10.25 -2.13
C ILE A 64 6.60 -10.41 -0.62
N ILE A 65 6.84 -9.30 0.10
CA ILE A 65 6.77 -9.27 1.56
C ILE A 65 5.32 -9.42 1.98
N TRP A 66 5.06 -10.37 2.87
CA TRP A 66 3.74 -10.70 3.39
C TRP A 66 3.68 -10.47 4.89
N PHE A 67 2.74 -9.63 5.33
CA PHE A 67 2.39 -9.49 6.73
C PHE A 67 1.00 -10.07 6.97
N SER A 68 0.89 -10.91 7.99
CA SER A 68 -0.36 -11.57 8.38
C SER A 68 -0.67 -11.30 9.85
N TYR A 69 -1.81 -11.79 10.33
CA TYR A 69 -2.12 -11.76 11.75
C TYR A 69 -1.05 -12.46 12.58
N ARG A 70 -0.82 -11.91 13.78
CA ARG A 70 0.15 -12.38 14.74
C ARG A 70 -0.50 -12.57 16.09
N LYS A 71 -0.01 -13.57 16.82
CA LYS A 71 -0.35 -13.83 18.22
C LYS A 71 0.93 -13.89 19.04
N ASN A 72 0.80 -13.76 20.35
CA ASN A 72 1.93 -13.61 21.28
C ASN A 72 2.76 -12.34 21.00
N ILE A 73 2.11 -11.29 20.47
CA ILE A 73 2.68 -9.95 20.40
C ILE A 73 2.92 -9.48 21.85
N PRO A 74 4.06 -8.84 22.17
CA PRO A 74 4.24 -8.19 23.45
C PRO A 74 3.04 -7.32 23.80
N LYS A 75 2.63 -7.34 25.07
CA LYS A 75 1.41 -6.63 25.49
C LYS A 75 1.51 -5.16 25.09
N PHE A 76 0.49 -4.68 24.39
CA PHE A 76 0.31 -3.23 24.25
C PHE A 76 0.22 -2.65 25.66
N GLN A 77 1.01 -1.62 25.99
CA GLN A 77 1.15 -1.06 27.35
C GLN A 77 -0.20 -0.75 28.07
N ILE A 78 -1.29 -0.68 27.31
CA ILE A 78 -2.62 -0.21 27.72
C ILE A 78 -3.65 -1.36 27.76
N THR A 79 -3.35 -2.54 27.22
CA THR A 79 -4.35 -3.63 27.10
C THR A 79 -3.76 -5.02 27.37
N SER A 80 -4.64 -5.99 27.59
CA SER A 80 -4.27 -7.40 27.67
C SER A 80 -4.18 -8.11 26.31
N LEU A 81 -4.50 -7.42 25.20
CA LEU A 81 -4.39 -8.01 23.86
C LEU A 81 -2.92 -8.27 23.52
N THR A 82 -2.71 -9.45 22.94
CA THR A 82 -1.41 -9.97 22.48
C THR A 82 -1.54 -10.53 21.06
N SER A 83 -2.57 -10.11 20.33
CA SER A 83 -2.84 -10.53 18.96
C SER A 83 -3.65 -9.46 18.23
N ASP A 84 -3.39 -9.35 16.93
CA ASP A 84 -4.16 -8.51 16.02
C ASP A 84 -5.24 -9.27 15.22
N THR A 85 -5.46 -10.54 15.57
CA THR A 85 -6.44 -11.40 14.91
C THR A 85 -7.84 -10.80 15.00
N GLY A 86 -8.49 -10.63 13.84
CA GLY A 86 -9.86 -10.13 13.72
C GLY A 86 -9.99 -8.61 13.62
N TRP A 87 -8.91 -7.84 13.77
CA TRP A 87 -8.98 -6.37 13.69
C TRP A 87 -7.81 -5.71 12.96
N GLY A 88 -6.62 -6.31 12.96
CA GLY A 88 -5.41 -5.72 12.36
C GLY A 88 -5.26 -5.84 10.85
N CYS A 89 -6.25 -6.32 10.09
CA CYS A 89 -6.03 -6.69 8.68
C CYS A 89 -5.63 -5.49 7.83
N MET A 90 -6.24 -4.32 8.05
CA MET A 90 -5.89 -3.10 7.33
C MET A 90 -4.47 -2.60 7.71
N ILE A 91 -4.04 -2.78 8.96
CA ILE A 91 -2.66 -2.51 9.38
C ILE A 91 -1.69 -3.35 8.54
N ARG A 92 -1.93 -4.66 8.46
CA ARG A 92 -1.06 -5.59 7.72
C ARG A 92 -1.00 -5.28 6.23
N VAL A 93 -2.13 -4.91 5.62
CA VAL A 93 -2.19 -4.52 4.20
C VAL A 93 -1.39 -3.24 3.94
N ALA A 94 -1.52 -2.23 4.79
CA ALA A 94 -0.74 -1.00 4.65
C ALA A 94 0.76 -1.22 4.91
N GLN A 95 1.12 -2.07 5.88
CA GLN A 95 2.51 -2.50 6.09
C GLN A 95 3.07 -3.19 4.83
N MET A 96 2.29 -4.06 4.18
CA MET A 96 2.72 -4.72 2.94
C MET A 96 2.95 -3.71 1.82
N ALA A 97 2.01 -2.78 1.61
CA ALA A 97 2.15 -1.74 0.58
C ALA A 97 3.40 -0.88 0.79
N LEU A 98 3.63 -0.38 2.01
CA LEU A 98 4.80 0.45 2.32
C LEU A 98 6.11 -0.34 2.19
N ALA A 99 6.16 -1.58 2.72
CA ALA A 99 7.35 -2.42 2.60
C ALA A 99 7.70 -2.72 1.14
N GLN A 100 6.69 -2.96 0.30
CA GLN A 100 6.91 -3.24 -1.12
C GLN A 100 7.41 -2.03 -1.89
N ILE A 101 6.89 -0.84 -1.60
CA ILE A 101 7.42 0.42 -2.16
C ILE A 101 8.89 0.62 -1.77
N ILE A 102 9.24 0.46 -0.49
CA ILE A 102 10.63 0.62 -0.01
C ILE A 102 11.54 -0.44 -0.67
N ARG A 103 11.07 -1.69 -0.76
CA ARG A 103 11.81 -2.77 -1.43
C ARG A 103 12.11 -2.42 -2.89
N TYR A 104 11.12 -1.90 -3.62
CA TYR A 104 11.27 -1.49 -5.01
C TYR A 104 12.21 -0.28 -5.17
N TYR A 105 12.01 0.78 -4.37
CA TYR A 105 12.85 1.97 -4.41
C TYR A 105 14.33 1.63 -4.25
N HIS A 106 14.65 0.81 -3.25
CA HIS A 106 16.02 0.39 -2.95
C HIS A 106 16.51 -0.81 -3.79
N SER A 107 15.68 -1.34 -4.68
CA SER A 107 15.99 -2.53 -5.49
C SER A 107 16.46 -3.73 -4.64
N PHE A 108 15.85 -3.91 -3.47
CA PHE A 108 16.18 -5.02 -2.58
C PHE A 108 15.69 -6.35 -3.16
N THR A 109 16.65 -7.25 -3.38
CA THR A 109 16.42 -8.56 -3.99
C THR A 109 17.03 -9.69 -3.19
N LYS A 110 18.01 -9.40 -2.32
CA LYS A 110 18.72 -10.41 -1.54
C LYS A 110 18.06 -10.66 -0.18
N PRO A 111 18.04 -11.89 0.33
CA PRO A 111 17.42 -12.22 1.63
C PRO A 111 17.89 -11.34 2.79
N GLU A 112 19.17 -11.02 2.89
CA GLU A 112 19.72 -10.18 3.95
C GLU A 112 19.18 -8.75 3.91
N GLN A 113 18.91 -8.21 2.73
CA GLN A 113 18.29 -6.89 2.56
C GLN A 113 16.82 -6.93 2.98
N LEU A 114 16.12 -8.02 2.66
CA LEU A 114 14.73 -8.22 3.06
C LEU A 114 14.60 -8.36 4.59
N ILE A 115 15.53 -9.04 5.26
CA ILE A 115 15.56 -9.11 6.73
C ILE A 115 15.68 -7.71 7.34
N VAL A 116 16.59 -6.87 6.84
CA VAL A 116 16.74 -5.48 7.31
C VAL A 116 15.47 -4.67 7.07
N LEU A 117 14.84 -4.83 5.92
CA LEU A 117 13.58 -4.15 5.60
C LEU A 117 12.43 -4.63 6.51
N ILE A 118 12.24 -5.94 6.65
CA ILE A 118 11.18 -6.56 7.46
C ILE A 118 11.32 -6.17 8.94
N ARG A 119 12.55 -5.96 9.44
CA ARG A 119 12.79 -5.47 10.80
C ARG A 119 12.03 -4.17 11.10
N HIS A 120 11.84 -3.30 10.11
CA HIS A 120 11.09 -2.05 10.30
C HIS A 120 9.61 -2.25 10.65
N PHE A 121 9.07 -3.44 10.40
CA PHE A 121 7.65 -3.79 10.54
C PHE A 121 7.42 -4.90 11.58
N ILE A 122 8.45 -5.27 12.33
CA ILE A 122 8.45 -6.45 13.19
C ILE A 122 7.39 -6.38 14.29
N ASP A 123 6.95 -7.55 14.73
CA ASP A 123 5.83 -7.70 15.67
C ASP A 123 6.24 -7.67 17.15
N ASP A 124 7.53 -7.84 17.43
CA ASP A 124 8.15 -7.60 18.72
C ASP A 124 9.30 -6.62 18.47
N ASP A 125 9.09 -5.36 18.85
CA ASP A 125 10.01 -4.26 18.56
C ASP A 125 11.12 -4.12 19.60
N ASP A 126 11.49 -5.21 20.29
CA ASP A 126 12.60 -5.27 21.25
C ASP A 126 12.52 -4.19 22.35
N ASN A 127 11.29 -3.81 22.74
CA ASN A 127 10.94 -2.75 23.70
C ASN A 127 11.19 -1.29 23.26
N GLU A 128 11.46 -1.04 21.97
CA GLU A 128 11.61 0.32 21.41
C GLU A 128 10.38 1.22 21.63
N LEU A 129 9.19 0.65 21.84
CA LEU A 129 7.99 1.42 22.15
C LEU A 129 8.18 2.36 23.35
N THR A 130 8.90 1.93 24.38
CA THR A 130 9.10 2.77 25.59
C THR A 130 9.90 4.02 25.25
N ASP A 131 10.97 3.86 24.47
CA ASP A 131 11.82 4.97 24.04
C ASP A 131 11.07 5.89 23.08
N PHE A 132 10.27 5.33 22.17
CA PHE A 132 9.37 6.07 21.28
C PHE A 132 8.44 7.02 22.05
N ILE A 133 7.78 6.53 23.08
CA ILE A 133 6.84 7.32 23.89
C ILE A 133 7.56 8.44 24.66
N GLN A 134 8.77 8.19 25.13
CA GLN A 134 9.55 9.22 25.82
C GLN A 134 10.02 10.31 24.84
N GLN A 135 10.38 9.93 23.61
CA GLN A 135 10.90 10.84 22.59
C GLN A 135 9.84 11.69 21.90
N THR A 136 8.59 11.24 21.76
CA THR A 136 7.53 12.11 21.21
C THR A 136 7.36 13.43 21.99
N ASN A 137 7.96 13.54 23.18
CA ASN A 137 7.99 14.74 24.01
C ASN A 137 9.28 15.59 23.84
N LYS A 138 10.21 15.22 22.95
CA LYS A 138 11.49 15.90 22.69
C LYS A 138 11.58 16.37 21.22
N ASN A 139 12.23 17.50 20.96
CA ASN A 139 12.38 18.11 19.62
C ASN A 139 13.48 17.48 18.75
N GLN A 140 13.88 16.23 18.98
CA GLN A 140 14.90 15.53 18.20
C GLN A 140 14.34 14.22 17.64
N ILE A 141 14.52 13.98 16.35
CA ILE A 141 14.10 12.74 15.68
C ILE A 141 15.24 11.74 15.77
N GLU A 142 14.99 10.58 16.39
CA GLU A 142 15.84 9.40 16.29
C GLU A 142 15.20 8.36 15.38
N TYR A 143 16.03 7.56 14.71
CA TYR A 143 15.57 6.47 13.86
C TYR A 143 15.42 5.18 14.68
N TYR A 144 14.25 4.55 14.59
CA TYR A 144 14.01 3.24 15.20
C TYR A 144 14.34 2.11 14.23
N HIS A 145 14.65 0.95 14.78
CA HIS A 145 14.76 -0.27 14.02
C HIS A 145 13.41 -0.78 13.54
N ALA A 146 12.34 -0.56 14.31
CA ALA A 146 10.98 -1.01 14.01
C ALA A 146 9.94 0.12 14.07
N PRO A 147 10.07 1.19 13.25
CA PRO A 147 9.19 2.37 13.30
C PRO A 147 7.74 2.05 12.92
N PHE A 148 7.52 0.99 12.12
CA PHE A 148 6.21 0.55 11.65
C PHE A 148 5.72 -0.71 12.36
N SER A 149 6.27 -1.02 13.55
CA SER A 149 5.75 -2.09 14.39
C SER A 149 4.29 -1.84 14.74
N ILE A 150 3.52 -2.92 14.92
CA ILE A 150 2.11 -2.81 15.29
C ILE A 150 1.94 -2.08 16.62
N GLN A 151 2.91 -2.18 17.53
CA GLN A 151 3.00 -1.46 18.79
C GLN A 151 2.98 0.06 18.58
N LYS A 152 3.87 0.58 17.72
CA LYS A 152 3.99 2.03 17.46
C LYS A 152 2.78 2.54 16.66
N ILE A 153 2.27 1.77 15.70
CA ILE A 153 1.03 2.08 14.97
C ILE A 153 -0.16 2.23 15.93
N VAL A 154 -0.34 1.24 16.81
CA VAL A 154 -1.41 1.23 17.79
C VAL A 154 -1.27 2.37 18.80
N HIS A 155 -0.05 2.65 19.27
CA HIS A 155 0.21 3.77 20.16
C HIS A 155 -0.18 5.11 19.52
N PHE A 156 0.30 5.37 18.31
CA PHE A 156 -0.01 6.59 17.58
C PHE A 156 -1.51 6.75 17.36
N ALA A 157 -2.17 5.70 16.85
CA ALA A 157 -3.61 5.71 16.58
C ALA A 157 -4.43 5.97 17.85
N LYS A 158 -3.99 5.49 19.01
CA LYS A 158 -4.63 5.83 20.28
C LYS A 158 -4.50 7.30 20.64
N VAL A 159 -3.29 7.85 20.53
CA VAL A 159 -3.03 9.24 20.94
C VAL A 159 -3.73 10.22 20.00
N GLN A 160 -3.57 10.03 18.69
CA GLN A 160 -4.01 10.97 17.66
C GLN A 160 -5.42 10.68 17.15
N LEU A 161 -5.78 9.41 16.93
CA LEU A 161 -7.06 9.01 16.32
C LEU A 161 -8.09 8.51 17.34
N LYS A 162 -7.72 8.46 18.64
CA LYS A 162 -8.55 7.95 19.74
C LYS A 162 -9.02 6.50 19.58
N LYS A 163 -8.34 5.71 18.73
CA LYS A 163 -8.62 4.28 18.55
C LYS A 163 -8.02 3.44 19.69
N GLN A 164 -8.67 2.33 20.03
CA GLN A 164 -8.13 1.34 20.96
C GLN A 164 -7.58 0.13 20.20
N PRO A 165 -6.64 -0.63 20.81
CA PRO A 165 -6.24 -1.91 20.26
C PRO A 165 -7.46 -2.83 20.18
N GLY A 166 -7.73 -3.41 19.01
CA GLY A 166 -8.98 -4.12 18.73
C GLY A 166 -9.90 -3.40 17.74
N ASP A 167 -9.75 -2.08 17.55
CA ASP A 167 -10.56 -1.34 16.59
C ASP A 167 -10.10 -1.59 15.15
N TRP A 168 -11.05 -1.66 14.23
CA TRP A 168 -10.75 -1.75 12.80
C TRP A 168 -10.34 -0.39 12.22
N TYR A 169 -9.37 -0.38 11.32
CA TYR A 169 -8.80 0.83 10.70
C TYR A 169 -9.36 1.02 9.29
N LYS A 170 -9.72 2.27 8.96
CA LYS A 170 -9.94 2.71 7.58
C LYS A 170 -8.59 2.93 6.85
N PRO A 171 -8.56 2.87 5.51
CA PRO A 171 -7.35 3.19 4.75
C PRO A 171 -6.73 4.54 5.13
N ASP A 172 -7.54 5.60 5.24
CA ASP A 172 -7.01 6.95 5.53
C ASP A 172 -6.32 7.04 6.91
N GLU A 173 -6.92 6.40 7.91
CA GLU A 173 -6.40 6.37 9.29
C GLU A 173 -5.03 5.67 9.37
N ILE A 174 -4.88 4.54 8.66
CA ILE A 174 -3.61 3.81 8.67
C ILE A 174 -2.56 4.51 7.81
N LEU A 175 -2.93 5.12 6.69
CA LEU A 175 -2.00 5.90 5.86
C LEU A 175 -1.48 7.12 6.60
N GLN A 176 -2.34 7.87 7.28
CA GLN A 176 -1.93 8.97 8.15
C GLN A 176 -0.96 8.51 9.26
N THR A 177 -1.23 7.33 9.83
CA THR A 177 -0.35 6.76 10.86
C THR A 177 1.02 6.39 10.29
N LEU A 178 1.07 5.75 9.12
CA LEU A 178 2.33 5.38 8.47
C LEU A 178 3.12 6.61 8.02
N ASP A 179 2.45 7.63 7.47
CA ASP A 179 3.07 8.92 7.10
C ASP A 179 3.78 9.56 8.31
N TYR A 180 3.09 9.66 9.44
CA TYR A 180 3.69 10.19 10.65
C TYR A 180 4.87 9.35 11.15
N LEU A 181 4.74 8.01 11.15
CA LEU A 181 5.79 7.12 11.62
C LEU A 181 6.99 7.08 10.68
N PHE A 182 6.81 7.42 9.41
CA PHE A 182 7.84 7.36 8.38
C PHE A 182 9.04 8.24 8.73
N LYS A 183 8.83 9.40 9.37
CA LYS A 183 9.91 10.29 9.82
C LYS A 183 10.88 9.66 10.83
N TYR A 184 10.48 8.60 11.52
CA TYR A 184 11.34 7.85 12.43
C TYR A 184 11.98 6.61 11.79
N SER A 185 11.80 6.44 10.48
CA SER A 185 12.51 5.44 9.69
C SER A 185 13.73 6.07 9.04
N GLN A 186 14.83 5.31 8.96
CA GLN A 186 16.02 5.72 8.20
C GLN A 186 15.70 6.00 6.73
N TYR A 187 14.64 5.39 6.17
CA TYR A 187 14.20 5.65 4.79
C TYR A 187 13.61 7.06 4.58
N SER A 188 13.30 7.80 5.64
CA SER A 188 12.93 9.21 5.52
C SER A 188 14.08 10.11 5.05
N LEU A 189 15.33 9.62 5.09
CA LEU A 189 16.49 10.35 4.58
C LEU A 189 16.39 10.59 3.06
N ASN A 190 15.85 9.62 2.33
CA ASN A 190 15.87 9.58 0.86
C ASN A 190 14.50 9.33 0.22
N MET A 191 13.45 9.15 1.02
CA MET A 191 12.07 8.99 0.56
C MET A 191 11.11 9.89 1.34
N GLN A 192 9.94 10.17 0.77
CA GLN A 192 8.79 10.81 1.41
C GLN A 192 7.51 10.05 1.06
N ILE A 193 6.46 10.26 1.85
CA ILE A 193 5.12 9.77 1.53
C ILE A 193 4.31 10.92 0.91
N TYR A 194 3.63 10.62 -0.19
CA TYR A 194 2.65 11.51 -0.83
C TYR A 194 1.28 10.85 -0.78
N ILE A 195 0.35 11.47 -0.07
CA ILE A 195 -1.04 11.02 0.04
C ILE A 195 -1.95 12.20 -0.31
N ASN A 196 -2.96 11.96 -1.14
CA ASN A 196 -4.04 12.91 -1.36
C ASN A 196 -5.39 12.22 -1.11
N TYR A 197 -6.08 12.66 -0.06
CA TYR A 197 -7.33 12.04 0.39
C TYR A 197 -8.56 12.45 -0.43
N GLU A 198 -8.41 13.38 -1.38
CA GLU A 198 -9.49 13.90 -2.24
C GLU A 198 -9.56 13.18 -3.60
N CYS A 199 -8.97 11.98 -3.71
CA CYS A 199 -8.90 11.22 -4.97
C CYS A 199 -8.20 12.00 -6.10
N ALA A 200 -7.23 12.86 -5.78
CA ALA A 200 -6.51 13.67 -6.74
C ALA A 200 -5.01 13.35 -6.78
N PHE A 201 -4.39 13.49 -7.95
CA PHE A 201 -2.94 13.60 -8.10
C PHE A 201 -2.61 15.03 -8.48
N ILE A 202 -1.87 15.71 -7.61
CA ILE A 202 -1.49 17.12 -7.76
C ILE A 202 0.01 17.18 -8.01
N LEU A 203 0.40 17.62 -9.21
CA LEU A 203 1.80 17.62 -9.63
C LEU A 203 2.68 18.49 -8.71
N GLN A 204 2.19 19.67 -8.34
CA GLN A 204 2.88 20.59 -7.43
C GLN A 204 3.18 19.94 -6.07
N ASP A 205 2.25 19.17 -5.50
CA ASP A 205 2.46 18.45 -4.24
C ASP A 205 3.51 17.35 -4.39
N ALA A 206 3.44 16.57 -5.48
CA ALA A 206 4.43 15.54 -5.76
C ALA A 206 5.84 16.13 -5.92
N ILE A 207 5.95 17.29 -6.58
CA ILE A 207 7.21 18.05 -6.70
C ILE A 207 7.66 18.57 -5.33
N GLN A 208 6.75 19.11 -4.51
CA GLN A 208 7.07 19.54 -3.16
C GLN A 208 7.61 18.39 -2.30
N GLN A 209 6.99 17.21 -2.35
CA GLN A 209 7.46 16.06 -1.59
C GLN A 209 8.81 15.54 -2.09
N MET A 210 9.03 15.53 -3.41
CA MET A 210 10.27 15.04 -4.00
C MET A 210 11.44 16.01 -3.83
N PHE A 211 11.21 17.33 -3.97
CA PHE A 211 12.29 18.33 -4.08
C PHE A 211 12.23 19.43 -3.01
N ASN A 212 11.27 19.40 -2.08
CA ASN A 212 11.00 20.49 -1.15
C ASN A 212 10.80 21.85 -1.87
N TYR A 213 10.11 21.82 -3.02
CA TYR A 213 9.89 22.97 -3.88
C TYR A 213 8.40 23.21 -4.14
N ASN A 214 7.86 24.29 -3.57
CA ASN A 214 6.42 24.55 -3.54
C ASN A 214 5.88 25.31 -4.76
N GLN A 215 6.72 25.60 -5.76
CA GLN A 215 6.32 26.34 -6.97
C GLN A 215 6.52 25.49 -8.24
N GLY A 216 6.60 24.17 -8.07
CA GLY A 216 6.76 23.23 -9.16
C GLY A 216 5.56 23.17 -10.09
N ASN A 217 5.82 23.03 -11.37
CA ASN A 217 4.84 22.72 -12.42
C ASN A 217 5.49 21.80 -13.47
N GLU A 218 4.77 21.43 -14.52
CA GLU A 218 5.27 20.50 -15.53
C GLU A 218 6.50 21.06 -16.27
N ILE A 219 6.54 22.37 -16.52
CA ILE A 219 7.69 23.03 -17.17
C ILE A 219 8.93 22.90 -16.30
N TRP A 220 8.82 23.23 -15.02
CA TRP A 220 9.93 23.10 -14.07
C TRP A 220 10.40 21.65 -13.96
N LEU A 221 9.46 20.69 -13.90
CA LEU A 221 9.79 19.27 -13.81
C LEU A 221 10.52 18.76 -15.07
N LYS A 222 10.12 19.22 -16.27
CA LYS A 222 10.83 18.92 -17.53
C LYS A 222 12.27 19.40 -17.50
N GLU A 223 12.51 20.62 -17.04
CA GLU A 223 13.87 21.17 -16.93
C GLU A 223 14.69 20.44 -15.86
N ARG A 224 14.07 20.07 -14.73
CA ARG A 224 14.69 19.25 -13.69
C ARG A 224 15.10 17.88 -14.23
N ALA A 225 14.19 17.22 -14.96
CA ALA A 225 14.39 15.89 -15.53
C ALA A 225 15.50 15.84 -16.60
N LYS A 226 15.62 16.88 -17.44
CA LYS A 226 16.72 17.01 -18.43
C LYS A 226 18.10 17.09 -17.76
N ASN A 227 18.16 17.75 -16.61
CA ASN A 227 19.40 18.02 -15.89
C ASN A 227 19.71 16.98 -14.81
N ASN A 228 19.04 15.81 -14.81
CA ASN A 228 19.16 14.79 -13.75
C ASN A 228 20.61 14.36 -13.43
N ASN A 229 21.51 14.37 -14.42
CA ASN A 229 22.92 13.99 -14.25
C ASN A 229 23.79 15.08 -13.58
N GLN A 230 23.27 16.30 -13.41
CA GLN A 230 24.00 17.42 -12.82
C GLN A 230 23.72 17.62 -11.32
N PHE A 231 22.74 16.90 -10.77
CA PHE A 231 22.29 17.07 -9.39
C PHE A 231 22.70 15.89 -8.53
N ASN A 232 23.05 16.16 -7.28
CA ASN A 232 23.41 15.11 -6.34
C ASN A 232 22.14 14.40 -5.88
N SER A 233 22.26 13.11 -5.54
CA SER A 233 21.14 12.32 -4.98
C SER A 233 20.60 12.88 -3.66
N GLU A 234 21.33 13.78 -3.01
CA GLU A 234 20.89 14.49 -1.79
C GLU A 234 19.91 15.63 -2.08
N ASP A 235 19.78 16.06 -3.34
CA ASP A 235 18.94 17.20 -3.74
C ASP A 235 17.45 16.82 -3.94
N TYR A 236 17.10 15.54 -3.77
CA TYR A 236 15.73 15.06 -3.90
C TYR A 236 15.50 13.75 -3.16
N LYS A 237 14.22 13.41 -2.97
CA LYS A 237 13.77 12.17 -2.35
C LYS A 237 12.85 11.40 -3.27
N GLY A 238 12.86 10.07 -3.22
CA GLY A 238 11.78 9.28 -3.80
C GLY A 238 10.44 9.59 -3.14
N ILE A 239 9.34 9.30 -3.81
CA ILE A 239 8.01 9.42 -3.21
C ILE A 239 7.26 8.08 -3.25
N CYS A 240 6.75 7.69 -2.10
CA CYS A 240 5.74 6.65 -1.90
C CYS A 240 4.37 7.28 -2.14
N VAL A 241 3.75 7.03 -3.29
CA VAL A 241 2.46 7.63 -3.65
C VAL A 241 1.34 6.69 -3.24
N PHE A 242 0.41 7.21 -2.45
CA PHE A 242 -0.85 6.55 -2.10
C PHE A 242 -2.02 7.40 -2.59
N LEU A 243 -2.82 6.86 -3.51
CA LEU A 243 -3.99 7.52 -4.07
C LEU A 243 -5.25 6.78 -3.61
N PRO A 244 -5.85 7.16 -2.48
CA PRO A 244 -7.21 6.78 -2.13
C PRO A 244 -8.15 7.08 -3.31
N ALA A 245 -8.97 6.11 -3.66
CA ALA A 245 -9.92 6.21 -4.76
C ALA A 245 -11.20 5.44 -4.45
N ARG A 246 -12.28 5.84 -5.11
CA ARG A 246 -13.57 5.17 -5.03
C ARG A 246 -14.10 4.80 -6.42
N ILE A 247 -14.00 3.51 -6.76
CA ILE A 247 -14.38 2.95 -8.06
C ILE A 247 -15.84 2.43 -8.08
N GLY A 248 -16.72 3.05 -7.32
CA GLY A 248 -18.14 2.69 -7.24
C GLY A 248 -18.83 3.11 -5.95
N LEU A 249 -20.15 2.96 -5.90
CA LEU A 249 -20.94 3.32 -4.71
C LEU A 249 -21.02 2.15 -3.72
N GLN A 250 -21.77 1.12 -4.09
CA GLN A 250 -21.91 -0.12 -3.30
C GLN A 250 -21.09 -1.26 -3.91
N ASN A 251 -21.14 -1.38 -5.23
CA ASN A 251 -20.37 -2.34 -6.01
C ASN A 251 -19.42 -1.59 -6.94
N THR A 252 -18.34 -2.25 -7.38
CA THR A 252 -17.41 -1.73 -8.38
C THR A 252 -18.11 -1.47 -9.71
N ASN A 253 -17.89 -0.30 -10.31
CA ASN A 253 -18.28 -0.04 -11.69
C ASN A 253 -17.29 -0.72 -12.64
N LYS A 254 -17.81 -1.44 -13.65
CA LYS A 254 -16.98 -2.14 -14.65
C LYS A 254 -16.08 -1.18 -15.44
N ASP A 255 -16.58 -0.01 -15.78
CA ASP A 255 -15.83 0.96 -16.57
C ASP A 255 -14.62 1.50 -15.79
N TYR A 256 -14.75 1.67 -14.46
CA TYR A 256 -13.64 2.02 -13.59
C TYR A 256 -12.63 0.87 -13.39
N LEU A 257 -13.07 -0.39 -13.53
CA LEU A 257 -12.16 -1.54 -13.49
C LEU A 257 -11.23 -1.54 -14.71
N GLU A 258 -11.66 -1.04 -15.87
CA GLU A 258 -10.78 -0.90 -17.04
C GLU A 258 -9.65 0.09 -16.78
N VAL A 259 -9.96 1.25 -16.19
CA VAL A 259 -8.96 2.23 -15.76
C VAL A 259 -8.01 1.64 -14.72
N MET A 260 -8.56 0.96 -13.70
CA MET A 260 -7.74 0.27 -12.69
C MET A 260 -6.80 -0.76 -13.35
N ASN A 261 -7.28 -1.51 -14.34
CA ASN A 261 -6.49 -2.50 -15.05
C ASN A 261 -5.29 -1.87 -15.79
N GLN A 262 -5.43 -0.66 -16.34
CA GLN A 262 -4.32 0.09 -16.95
C GLN A 262 -3.34 0.61 -15.90
N LEU A 263 -3.83 1.13 -14.77
CA LEU A 263 -2.96 1.59 -13.68
C LEU A 263 -2.09 0.44 -13.11
N MET A 264 -2.60 -0.79 -13.13
CA MET A 264 -1.86 -1.99 -12.73
C MET A 264 -0.77 -2.43 -13.74
N THR A 265 -0.70 -1.84 -14.93
CA THR A 265 0.39 -2.11 -15.89
C THR A 265 1.52 -1.09 -15.83
N LEU A 266 1.39 -0.04 -15.00
CA LEU A 266 2.41 0.99 -14.89
C LEU A 266 3.71 0.41 -14.29
N PRO A 267 4.89 0.84 -14.77
CA PRO A 267 6.17 0.41 -14.20
C PRO A 267 6.35 0.85 -12.73
N TYR A 268 5.58 1.86 -12.31
CA TYR A 268 5.60 2.41 -10.96
C TYR A 268 4.65 1.70 -10.00
N PHE A 269 3.83 0.77 -10.49
CA PHE A 269 2.78 0.12 -9.70
C PHE A 269 3.34 -0.77 -8.59
N GLN A 270 2.94 -0.50 -7.34
CA GLN A 270 3.35 -1.22 -6.14
C GLN A 270 2.13 -1.79 -5.39
N GLY A 271 1.07 -2.13 -6.10
CA GLY A 271 -0.11 -2.80 -5.55
C GLY A 271 -1.27 -1.86 -5.20
N ILE A 272 -2.33 -2.45 -4.65
CA ILE A 272 -3.53 -1.75 -4.18
C ILE A 272 -3.86 -2.22 -2.76
N ILE A 273 -4.07 -1.27 -1.85
CA ILE A 273 -4.74 -1.52 -0.57
C ILE A 273 -6.23 -1.55 -0.88
N GLY A 274 -6.86 -2.70 -0.71
CA GLY A 274 -8.29 -2.85 -0.97
C GLY A 274 -8.88 -3.92 -0.06
N GLY A 275 -9.96 -4.55 -0.52
CA GLY A 275 -10.56 -5.62 0.23
C GLY A 275 -11.90 -6.05 -0.30
N VAL A 276 -12.56 -6.85 0.51
CA VAL A 276 -13.97 -7.19 0.39
C VAL A 276 -14.60 -6.98 1.75
N SER A 277 -15.92 -6.85 1.84
CA SER A 277 -16.64 -6.57 3.09
C SER A 277 -15.96 -7.17 4.35
N LYS A 278 -15.45 -6.28 5.21
CA LYS A 278 -14.77 -6.56 6.49
C LYS A 278 -13.43 -7.33 6.41
N ARG A 279 -12.81 -7.41 5.23
CA ARG A 279 -11.53 -8.09 4.99
C ARG A 279 -10.65 -7.25 4.08
N ALA A 280 -9.60 -6.67 4.64
CA ALA A 280 -8.58 -5.98 3.86
C ALA A 280 -7.70 -7.00 3.13
N LEU A 281 -7.37 -6.71 1.87
CA LEU A 281 -6.50 -7.51 1.01
C LEU A 281 -5.45 -6.58 0.37
N TYR A 282 -4.23 -7.09 0.19
CA TYR A 282 -3.21 -6.38 -0.60
C TYR A 282 -3.17 -6.98 -2.00
N ILE A 283 -3.74 -6.27 -2.97
CA ILE A 283 -3.79 -6.70 -4.36
C ILE A 283 -2.45 -6.37 -5.01
N VAL A 284 -1.77 -7.38 -5.53
CA VAL A 284 -0.43 -7.26 -6.11
C VAL A 284 -0.42 -7.41 -7.61
N GLY A 285 -1.49 -7.89 -8.23
CA GLY A 285 -1.49 -8.14 -9.66
C GLY A 285 -2.86 -8.54 -10.20
N ARG A 286 -2.91 -8.87 -11.48
CA ARG A 286 -4.11 -9.33 -12.17
C ARG A 286 -3.80 -10.32 -13.28
N ILE A 287 -4.77 -11.15 -13.57
CA ILE A 287 -4.87 -11.97 -14.77
C ILE A 287 -6.32 -11.97 -15.22
N GLN A 288 -6.58 -11.40 -16.41
CA GLN A 288 -7.94 -11.14 -16.89
C GLN A 288 -8.77 -10.34 -15.86
N ASP A 289 -9.94 -10.86 -15.49
CA ASP A 289 -10.86 -10.30 -14.51
C ASP A 289 -10.55 -10.73 -13.06
N TYR A 290 -9.44 -11.45 -12.85
CA TYR A 290 -9.05 -11.90 -11.52
C TYR A 290 -7.87 -11.10 -11.00
N LEU A 291 -7.96 -10.71 -9.74
CA LEU A 291 -6.93 -10.00 -9.01
C LEU A 291 -6.12 -11.00 -8.19
N ILE A 292 -4.81 -10.87 -8.27
CA ILE A 292 -3.83 -11.60 -7.48
C ILE A 292 -3.60 -10.82 -6.20
N TYR A 293 -3.73 -11.46 -5.04
CA TYR A 293 -3.63 -10.76 -3.76
C TYR A 293 -2.91 -11.55 -2.66
N LEU A 294 -2.44 -10.81 -1.66
CA LEU A 294 -1.97 -11.32 -0.38
C LEU A 294 -3.05 -11.14 0.69
N ASP A 295 -3.37 -12.24 1.37
CA ASP A 295 -4.37 -12.28 2.42
C ASP A 295 -3.70 -12.22 3.81
N PRO A 296 -3.94 -11.17 4.63
CA PRO A 296 -3.37 -11.08 5.96
C PRO A 296 -4.06 -11.99 6.99
N HIS A 297 -5.18 -12.64 6.66
CA HIS A 297 -6.02 -13.38 7.62
C HIS A 297 -5.50 -14.80 7.95
N PHE A 298 -4.18 -14.93 8.08
CA PHE A 298 -3.49 -16.12 8.57
C PHE A 298 -2.76 -15.79 9.87
N VAL A 299 -3.01 -16.56 10.93
CA VAL A 299 -2.46 -16.29 12.26
C VAL A 299 -1.16 -17.04 12.49
N GLN A 300 -0.09 -16.28 12.66
CA GLN A 300 1.27 -16.73 12.94
C GLN A 300 1.74 -16.25 14.33
N ASN A 301 2.86 -16.77 14.84
CA ASN A 301 3.46 -16.18 16.05
C ASN A 301 4.16 -14.86 15.71
N ALA A 302 4.10 -13.89 16.62
CA ALA A 302 5.00 -12.73 16.60
C ALA A 302 6.45 -13.21 16.62
N GLN A 303 7.32 -12.48 15.94
CA GLN A 303 8.76 -12.73 15.88
C GLN A 303 9.48 -11.46 16.32
N ASN A 304 10.58 -11.62 17.06
CA ASN A 304 11.55 -10.56 17.30
C ASN A 304 12.70 -10.63 16.28
N PHE A 305 13.69 -9.74 16.39
CA PHE A 305 14.77 -9.70 15.40
C PHE A 305 15.61 -10.98 15.39
N GLU A 306 15.82 -11.62 16.54
CA GLU A 306 16.55 -12.88 16.63
C GLU A 306 15.83 -13.98 15.83
N ASP A 307 14.52 -14.12 15.99
CA ASP A 307 13.71 -15.08 15.23
C ASP A 307 13.73 -14.79 13.73
N LEU A 308 13.57 -13.52 13.34
CA LEU A 308 13.62 -13.09 11.94
C LEU A 308 14.98 -13.40 11.30
N SER A 309 16.08 -13.19 12.04
CA SER A 309 17.45 -13.44 11.56
C SER A 309 17.70 -14.93 11.28
N LYS A 310 16.99 -15.82 11.98
CA LYS A 310 17.04 -17.28 11.76
C LYS A 310 16.20 -17.71 10.56
N SER A 311 15.02 -17.12 10.39
CA SER A 311 14.12 -17.43 9.26
C SER A 311 13.12 -16.32 8.98
N GLN A 312 13.05 -15.91 7.71
CA GLN A 312 12.03 -14.99 7.18
C GLN A 312 10.80 -15.70 6.60
N THR A 313 10.67 -17.02 6.72
CA THR A 313 9.59 -17.80 6.07
C THR A 313 8.18 -17.37 6.49
N SER A 314 8.02 -16.75 7.66
CA SER A 314 6.73 -16.25 8.11
C SER A 314 6.32 -14.92 7.43
N TYR A 315 7.23 -14.30 6.69
CA TYR A 315 7.02 -13.03 5.98
C TYR A 315 7.03 -13.18 4.45
N THR A 316 7.02 -14.41 3.95
CA THR A 316 6.87 -14.71 2.53
C THR A 316 5.65 -15.60 2.34
N CYS A 317 4.73 -15.19 1.46
CA CYS A 317 3.58 -16.03 1.14
C CYS A 317 3.96 -16.98 0.00
N GLN A 318 3.73 -18.27 0.18
CA GLN A 318 3.89 -19.26 -0.90
C GLN A 318 2.58 -19.48 -1.68
N ASN A 319 1.49 -18.88 -1.22
CA ASN A 319 0.15 -19.16 -1.69
C ASN A 319 -0.40 -17.97 -2.48
N ILE A 320 -0.44 -18.14 -3.80
CA ILE A 320 -1.03 -17.17 -4.72
C ILE A 320 -2.54 -17.28 -4.59
N GLN A 321 -3.27 -16.20 -4.32
CA GLN A 321 -4.73 -16.22 -4.27
C GLN A 321 -5.33 -15.34 -5.36
N LEU A 322 -6.48 -15.77 -5.88
CA LEU A 322 -7.23 -15.08 -6.93
C LEU A 322 -8.63 -14.71 -6.44
N ILE A 323 -9.07 -13.51 -6.77
CA ILE A 323 -10.45 -13.06 -6.54
C ILE A 323 -10.97 -12.35 -7.77
N HIS A 324 -12.23 -12.60 -8.14
CA HIS A 324 -12.85 -11.89 -9.25
C HIS A 324 -12.98 -10.40 -8.91
N ASN A 325 -12.61 -9.52 -9.85
CA ASN A 325 -12.52 -8.07 -9.66
C ASN A 325 -13.86 -7.45 -9.20
N SER A 326 -15.00 -8.02 -9.63
CA SER A 326 -16.34 -7.55 -9.24
C SER A 326 -16.70 -7.78 -7.77
N LEU A 327 -15.89 -8.54 -7.03
CA LEU A 327 -16.12 -8.81 -5.61
C LEU A 327 -15.39 -7.84 -4.68
N ILE A 328 -14.47 -7.04 -5.22
CA ILE A 328 -13.71 -6.05 -4.47
C ILE A 328 -14.63 -4.93 -4.00
N ASP A 329 -14.41 -4.45 -2.78
CA ASP A 329 -15.07 -3.25 -2.27
C ASP A 329 -14.63 -2.02 -3.11
N PRO A 330 -15.53 -1.07 -3.43
CA PRO A 330 -15.19 0.04 -4.31
C PRO A 330 -14.19 1.04 -3.72
N SER A 331 -13.84 0.94 -2.44
CA SER A 331 -12.83 1.79 -1.80
C SER A 331 -11.46 1.12 -1.88
N ILE A 332 -10.54 1.76 -2.58
CA ILE A 332 -9.19 1.26 -2.84
C ILE A 332 -8.16 2.37 -2.62
N VAL A 333 -6.89 2.00 -2.47
CA VAL A 333 -5.76 2.93 -2.53
C VAL A 333 -4.74 2.39 -3.51
N ILE A 334 -4.47 3.13 -4.58
CA ILE A 334 -3.44 2.77 -5.54
C ILE A 334 -2.08 3.19 -4.98
N CYS A 335 -1.13 2.27 -5.00
CA CYS A 335 0.20 2.46 -4.44
C CYS A 335 1.22 2.53 -5.58
N LEU A 336 1.98 3.63 -5.69
CA LEU A 336 3.03 3.81 -6.70
C LEU A 336 4.36 4.19 -6.02
N CYS A 337 5.48 3.86 -6.67
CA CYS A 337 6.81 4.31 -6.25
C CYS A 337 7.49 5.10 -7.36
N ILE A 338 7.89 6.32 -7.05
CA ILE A 338 8.57 7.22 -7.99
C ILE A 338 9.94 7.59 -7.42
N ARG A 339 11.01 7.25 -8.14
CA ARG A 339 12.38 7.36 -7.62
C ARG A 339 13.03 8.69 -7.91
N ASN A 340 12.65 9.38 -8.99
CA ASN A 340 13.32 10.58 -9.47
C ASN A 340 12.42 11.43 -10.39
N ALA A 341 12.96 12.58 -10.84
CA ALA A 341 12.27 13.54 -11.71
C ALA A 341 11.74 12.94 -13.02
N LEU A 342 12.51 12.04 -13.66
CA LEU A 342 12.14 11.43 -14.94
C LEU A 342 10.94 10.52 -14.76
N GLU A 343 10.94 9.70 -13.71
CA GLU A 343 9.81 8.82 -13.39
C GLU A 343 8.55 9.61 -13.01
N LEU A 344 8.71 10.74 -12.31
CA LEU A 344 7.57 11.61 -11.98
C LEU A 344 6.98 12.24 -13.23
N LEU A 345 7.83 12.71 -14.15
CA LEU A 345 7.39 13.30 -15.41
C LEU A 345 6.68 12.28 -16.31
N ASP A 346 7.24 11.07 -16.41
CA ASP A 346 6.65 9.98 -17.18
C ASP A 346 5.29 9.57 -16.60
N LEU A 347 5.19 9.40 -15.27
CA LEU A 347 3.91 9.15 -14.61
C LEU A 347 2.89 10.25 -14.94
N TRP A 348 3.27 11.51 -14.80
CA TRP A 348 2.38 12.65 -15.07
C TRP A 348 1.82 12.60 -16.50
N GLN A 349 2.68 12.35 -17.48
CA GLN A 349 2.27 12.25 -18.89
C GLN A 349 1.37 11.03 -19.16
N ILE A 350 1.68 9.88 -18.55
CA ILE A 350 0.85 8.69 -18.67
C ILE A 350 -0.54 8.93 -18.06
N LEU A 351 -0.62 9.54 -16.87
CA LEU A 351 -1.90 9.86 -16.24
C LEU A 351 -2.71 10.84 -17.09
N GLN A 352 -2.08 11.88 -17.66
CA GLN A 352 -2.76 12.80 -18.60
C GLN A 352 -3.31 12.06 -19.82
N HIS A 353 -2.54 11.14 -20.41
CA HIS A 353 -2.99 10.34 -21.54
C HIS A 353 -4.17 9.44 -21.17
N LEU A 354 -4.11 8.75 -20.04
CA LEU A 354 -5.23 7.94 -19.54
C LEU A 354 -6.45 8.80 -19.23
N LYS A 355 -6.29 10.02 -18.69
CA LYS A 355 -7.42 10.95 -18.49
C LYS A 355 -8.05 11.34 -19.82
N GLN A 356 -7.27 11.55 -20.88
CA GLN A 356 -7.79 11.84 -22.21
C GLN A 356 -8.52 10.64 -22.83
N GLU A 357 -7.96 9.43 -22.69
CA GLU A 357 -8.53 8.18 -23.21
C GLU A 357 -9.86 7.82 -22.54
N TYR A 358 -9.90 7.87 -21.20
CA TYR A 358 -11.04 7.41 -20.40
C TYR A 358 -11.99 8.54 -19.97
N GLN A 359 -11.62 9.81 -20.15
CA GLN A 359 -12.46 10.98 -19.88
C GLN A 359 -13.06 10.95 -18.46
N GLU A 360 -14.39 10.96 -18.32
CA GLU A 360 -15.11 10.90 -17.04
C GLU A 360 -14.96 9.56 -16.32
N LEU A 361 -14.51 8.51 -17.02
CA LEU A 361 -14.23 7.20 -16.42
C LEU A 361 -12.88 7.20 -15.68
N PHE A 362 -12.00 8.17 -15.94
CA PHE A 362 -10.76 8.30 -15.19
C PHE A 362 -11.04 8.93 -13.81
N PHE A 363 -11.13 8.07 -12.80
CA PHE A 363 -11.63 8.37 -11.45
C PHE A 363 -10.61 9.09 -10.53
N ILE A 364 -9.43 9.45 -11.03
CA ILE A 364 -8.44 10.23 -10.30
C ILE A 364 -8.43 11.65 -10.88
N SER A 365 -8.69 12.66 -10.05
CA SER A 365 -8.56 14.05 -10.48
C SER A 365 -7.09 14.37 -10.75
N LEU A 366 -6.76 14.97 -11.89
CA LEU A 366 -5.40 15.38 -12.22
C LEU A 366 -5.31 16.90 -12.23
N LEU A 367 -4.48 17.45 -11.35
CA LEU A 367 -4.31 18.89 -11.20
C LEU A 367 -2.83 19.23 -11.28
N GLU A 368 -2.50 20.31 -11.96
CA GLU A 368 -1.11 20.77 -12.00
C GLU A 368 -0.77 21.46 -10.68
N THR A 369 -1.68 22.30 -10.17
CA THR A 369 -1.47 23.13 -8.98
C THR A 369 -2.58 23.02 -7.93
N ASN A 370 -2.26 23.32 -6.67
CA ASN A 370 -3.24 23.34 -5.57
C ASN A 370 -4.30 24.43 -5.72
N ASN A 371 -4.01 25.50 -6.46
CA ASN A 371 -4.98 26.56 -6.71
C ASN A 371 -6.18 26.04 -7.50
N GLU A 372 -5.97 25.08 -8.41
CA GLU A 372 -7.06 24.45 -9.18
C GLU A 372 -8.02 23.67 -8.26
N LEU A 373 -7.48 22.98 -7.25
CA LEU A 373 -8.29 22.26 -6.27
C LEU A 373 -9.14 23.23 -5.41
N GLN A 374 -8.54 24.31 -4.93
CA GLN A 374 -9.26 25.33 -4.16
C GLN A 374 -10.38 25.98 -4.97
N ILE A 375 -10.15 26.22 -6.26
CA ILE A 375 -11.15 26.74 -7.19
C ILE A 375 -12.30 25.73 -7.35
N LEU A 376 -12.01 24.45 -7.60
CA LEU A 376 -13.02 23.39 -7.70
C LEU A 376 -13.88 23.29 -6.43
N ASN A 377 -13.24 23.31 -5.26
CA ASN A 377 -13.93 23.24 -3.97
C ASN A 377 -14.74 24.52 -3.67
N SER A 378 -14.29 25.69 -4.16
CA SER A 378 -15.03 26.94 -4.01
C SER A 378 -16.33 26.97 -4.83
N PHE A 379 -16.37 26.31 -6.00
CA PHE A 379 -17.58 26.18 -6.80
C PHE A 379 -18.61 25.23 -6.17
N GLN A 380 -18.16 24.17 -5.46
CA GLN A 380 -19.07 23.28 -4.73
C GLN A 380 -19.72 23.94 -3.51
N TYR A 381 -19.09 24.97 -2.92
CA TYR A 381 -19.62 25.67 -1.75
C TYR A 381 -20.69 26.72 -2.08
N ILE A 382 -20.82 27.11 -3.35
CA ILE A 382 -21.81 28.11 -3.80
C ILE A 382 -23.18 27.47 -4.06
N ASP A 383 -23.28 26.13 -4.10
CA ASP A 383 -24.47 25.40 -4.55
C ASP A 383 -25.19 24.67 -3.39
N GLN A 384 -25.59 25.41 -2.34
CA GLN A 384 -26.50 24.89 -1.29
C GLN A 384 -27.91 25.47 -1.34
N ASP A 385 -28.19 26.48 -2.17
CA ASP A 385 -29.53 26.98 -2.42
C ASP A 385 -29.66 27.32 -3.92
N ASP A 386 -30.55 26.58 -4.60
CA ASP A 386 -31.08 26.76 -5.97
C ASP A 386 -30.56 25.81 -7.08
N GLU A 387 -31.37 24.76 -7.31
CA GLU A 387 -31.56 23.96 -8.53
C GLU A 387 -30.33 23.57 -9.39
N LEU A 388 -30.02 22.26 -9.32
CA LEU A 388 -29.20 21.48 -10.26
C LEU A 388 -29.15 22.02 -11.69
N VAL A 389 -28.05 22.68 -12.03
CA VAL A 389 -27.58 22.82 -13.42
C VAL A 389 -26.12 22.39 -13.50
N ASN A 390 -25.88 21.23 -14.12
CA ASN A 390 -24.56 20.82 -14.57
C ASN A 390 -23.97 21.90 -15.49
N ILE A 391 -22.77 22.39 -15.15
CA ILE A 391 -21.91 23.08 -16.11
C ILE A 391 -20.50 22.48 -15.99
N VAL A 392 -20.24 21.45 -16.79
CA VAL A 392 -18.88 21.12 -17.24
C VAL A 392 -18.69 21.84 -18.58
N LYS A 393 -17.64 22.64 -18.67
CA LYS A 393 -16.99 23.02 -19.92
C LYS A 393 -15.56 22.52 -19.89
#